data_AF-A0A7C4FBL4-F1
#
_entry.id   AF-A0A7C4FBL4-F1
#
_cell.length_a   1.000
_cell.length_b   1.000
_cell.length_c   1.000
_cell.angle_alpha   90.00
_cell.angle_beta   90.00
_cell.angle_gamma   90.00
#
_symmetry.space_group_name_H-M   'P 1'
#
loop_
_entity.id
_entity.type
_entity.pdbx_description
1 polymer ?
#
loop_
_entity_poly.entity_id
_entity_poly.type
_entity_poly.pdbx_seq_one_letter_code
_entity_poly.pdbx_strand_id
1 'polypeptide(L)'
;MTCSSYLHDIGMSLPLSRINELRVSVQEIEGDAPALRKILTRFQSFIKEGVVHLPEEYDERHSINLPKDIADFIRQIHPWVSARYIASDRGFRRVLAEEMGCPEAGRCADLRESFLQTLARLVKLHSSKIDLKTQQREVDVGGYRVELAKLAAVLRFADSLDISRRRAKHAFDLWKGIVEDKPSQLKHWIFKWSISRVDVLPGRVSVEVTPSEGPVEEIAKVIGVAVFELGHNVAKDYRTCSELARTTFQFYIRLPGAREVAVDVEELECCYEDVARRFPASTSDTLSRMLEELRRPFRLESTQQPDLLDLLASALYRRKGLSEIVDELG
;
A
#
# COMPACT_ATOMS: atom_id res chain seq x y z
N MET A 1 -13.70 4.29 7.59
CA MET A 1 -12.91 3.50 6.63
C MET A 1 -11.78 2.84 7.37
N THR A 2 -12.04 1.70 7.99
CA THR A 2 -11.03 0.95 8.76
C THR A 2 -10.81 -0.46 8.20
N CYS A 3 -11.62 -0.95 7.24
CA CYS A 3 -11.64 -2.38 6.90
C CYS A 3 -10.84 -2.80 5.66
N SER A 4 -10.63 -1.94 4.65
CA SER A 4 -9.97 -2.34 3.38
C SER A 4 -8.52 -2.78 3.59
N SER A 5 -7.81 -2.07 4.46
CA SER A 5 -6.41 -2.36 4.75
C SER A 5 -6.18 -3.63 5.56
N TYR A 6 -7.09 -3.95 6.49
CA TYR A 6 -7.04 -5.26 7.15
C TYR A 6 -7.30 -6.40 6.17
N LEU A 7 -8.11 -6.18 5.13
CA LEU A 7 -8.27 -7.14 4.04
C LEU A 7 -7.03 -7.24 3.15
N HIS A 8 -6.29 -6.14 2.96
CA HIS A 8 -5.02 -6.12 2.20
C HIS A 8 -3.98 -7.03 2.88
N ASP A 9 -3.83 -6.90 4.20
CA ASP A 9 -2.70 -7.46 4.94
C ASP A 9 -2.94 -8.87 5.53
N ILE A 10 -4.07 -9.52 5.26
CA ILE A 10 -4.41 -10.85 5.85
C ILE A 10 -3.27 -11.84 5.66
N GLY A 11 -2.84 -12.07 4.42
CA GLY A 11 -1.77 -13.03 4.11
C GLY A 11 -0.40 -12.62 4.64
N MET A 12 -0.18 -11.33 4.92
CA MET A 12 1.04 -10.84 5.56
C MET A 12 1.05 -11.09 7.07
N SER A 13 -0.12 -11.22 7.68
CA SER A 13 -0.27 -11.42 9.13
C SER A 13 -0.21 -12.89 9.57
N LEU A 14 -0.21 -13.83 8.61
CA LEU A 14 -0.19 -15.26 8.92
C LEU A 14 1.21 -15.74 9.32
N PRO A 15 1.31 -16.67 10.29
CA PRO A 15 2.55 -17.40 10.56
C PRO A 15 3.07 -18.12 9.31
N LEU A 16 4.40 -18.26 9.17
CA LEU A 16 4.99 -18.90 7.98
C LEU A 16 4.55 -20.36 7.85
N SER A 17 4.43 -21.07 8.98
CA SER A 17 3.84 -22.41 9.07
C SER A 17 2.47 -22.46 8.39
N ARG A 18 1.60 -21.49 8.69
CA ARG A 18 0.27 -21.38 8.10
C ARG A 18 0.32 -21.03 6.61
N ILE A 19 1.23 -20.17 6.18
CA ILE A 19 1.44 -19.88 4.75
C ILE A 19 1.80 -21.16 3.98
N ASN A 20 2.68 -21.99 4.54
CA ASN A 20 3.09 -23.26 3.94
C ASN A 20 1.93 -24.27 3.84
N GLU A 21 1.08 -24.36 4.87
CA GLU A 21 -0.11 -25.22 4.86
C GLU A 21 -1.11 -24.86 3.76
N LEU A 22 -1.18 -23.58 3.37
CA LEU A 22 -2.08 -23.11 2.32
C LEU A 22 -1.67 -23.57 0.91
N ARG A 23 -0.44 -24.09 0.75
CA ARG A 23 0.10 -24.67 -0.49
C ARG A 23 -0.18 -23.79 -1.72
N VAL A 24 0.23 -22.52 -1.66
CA VAL A 24 0.01 -21.57 -2.76
C VAL A 24 0.76 -22.03 -4.01
N SER A 25 0.05 -22.21 -5.12
CA SER A 25 0.60 -22.71 -6.38
C SER A 25 1.40 -21.65 -7.12
N VAL A 26 2.61 -22.00 -7.56
CA VAL A 26 3.44 -21.15 -8.41
C VAL A 26 2.78 -20.92 -9.78
N GLN A 27 2.12 -21.96 -10.32
CA GLN A 27 1.42 -21.86 -11.60
C GLN A 27 0.26 -20.85 -11.54
N GLU A 28 -0.48 -20.81 -10.43
CA GLU A 28 -1.54 -19.83 -10.20
C GLU A 28 -0.97 -18.40 -10.16
N ILE A 29 0.12 -18.19 -9.41
CA ILE A 29 0.78 -16.88 -9.31
C ILE A 29 1.27 -16.41 -10.69
N GLU A 30 1.97 -17.27 -11.43
CA GLU A 30 2.49 -16.91 -12.75
C GLU A 30 1.39 -16.66 -13.79
N GLY A 31 0.29 -17.42 -13.72
CA GLY A 31 -0.85 -17.24 -14.61
C GLY A 31 -1.54 -15.90 -14.40
N ASP A 32 -1.69 -15.49 -13.15
CA ASP A 32 -2.33 -14.23 -12.78
C ASP A 32 -1.40 -13.02 -12.94
N ALA A 33 -0.11 -13.17 -12.59
CA ALA A 33 0.88 -12.10 -12.56
C ALA A 33 2.22 -12.55 -13.16
N PRO A 34 2.34 -12.63 -14.50
CA PRO A 34 3.55 -13.11 -15.18
C PRO A 34 4.83 -12.35 -14.79
N ALA A 35 4.71 -11.06 -14.43
CA ALA A 35 5.83 -10.24 -13.97
C ALA A 35 6.52 -10.79 -12.71
N LEU A 36 5.83 -11.60 -11.89
CA LEU A 36 6.39 -12.20 -10.68
C LEU A 36 7.27 -13.43 -10.97
N ARG A 37 7.28 -13.97 -12.20
CA ARG A 37 8.14 -15.11 -12.57
C ARG A 37 9.60 -14.88 -12.18
N LYS A 38 10.15 -13.68 -12.45
CA LYS A 38 11.55 -13.34 -12.10
C LYS A 38 11.82 -13.45 -10.61
N ILE A 39 10.85 -13.07 -9.78
CA ILE A 39 10.96 -13.15 -8.32
C ILE A 39 10.88 -14.62 -7.88
N LEU A 40 9.92 -15.38 -8.40
CA LEU A 40 9.78 -16.81 -8.11
C LEU A 40 11.05 -17.58 -8.46
N THR A 41 11.66 -17.32 -9.62
CA THR A 41 12.95 -17.92 -10.02
C THR A 41 14.09 -17.53 -9.07
N ARG A 42 14.12 -16.28 -8.59
CA ARG A 42 15.14 -15.86 -7.60
C ARG A 42 15.01 -16.64 -6.29
N PHE A 43 13.78 -16.98 -5.89
CA PHE A 43 13.48 -17.74 -4.67
C PHE A 43 13.13 -19.21 -4.98
N GLN A 44 13.81 -19.82 -5.97
CA GLN A 44 13.54 -21.21 -6.38
C GLN A 44 13.67 -22.21 -5.23
N SER A 45 14.54 -21.94 -4.25
CA SER A 45 14.69 -22.76 -3.04
C SER A 45 13.43 -22.81 -2.18
N PHE A 46 12.51 -21.84 -2.33
CA PHE A 46 11.23 -21.79 -1.63
C PHE A 46 10.11 -22.45 -2.44
N ILE A 47 10.44 -23.17 -3.51
CA ILE A 47 9.45 -23.87 -4.33
C ILE A 47 9.68 -25.36 -4.16
N LYS A 48 8.70 -26.04 -3.56
CA LYS A 48 8.67 -27.50 -3.41
C LYS A 48 7.42 -28.03 -4.09
N GLU A 49 7.55 -29.02 -4.97
CA GLU A 49 6.40 -29.65 -5.66
C GLU A 49 5.48 -28.64 -6.38
N GLY A 50 6.05 -27.55 -6.92
CA GLY A 50 5.28 -26.50 -7.62
C GLY A 50 4.45 -25.59 -6.71
N VAL A 51 4.63 -25.65 -5.39
CA VAL A 51 4.02 -24.73 -4.41
C VAL A 51 5.08 -23.93 -3.67
N VAL A 52 4.68 -22.75 -3.18
CA VAL A 52 5.52 -21.93 -2.31
C VAL A 52 5.62 -22.60 -0.94
N HIS A 53 6.85 -22.70 -0.44
CA HIS A 53 7.21 -23.27 0.85
C HIS A 53 8.36 -22.46 1.45
N LEU A 54 8.03 -21.62 2.43
CA LEU A 54 8.95 -20.76 3.16
C LEU A 54 9.80 -21.59 4.14
N PRO A 55 11.10 -21.29 4.30
CA PRO A 55 11.99 -22.07 5.17
C PRO A 55 11.60 -22.00 6.65
N GLU A 56 11.62 -23.15 7.33
CA GLU A 56 11.29 -23.29 8.75
C GLU A 56 12.28 -22.56 9.68
N GLU A 57 13.50 -22.28 9.21
CA GLU A 57 14.48 -21.47 9.96
C GLU A 57 13.99 -20.05 10.24
N TYR A 58 12.95 -19.57 9.54
CA TYR A 58 12.31 -18.26 9.76
C TYR A 58 10.99 -18.34 10.54
N ASP A 59 10.66 -19.50 11.13
CA ASP A 59 9.39 -19.73 11.82
C ASP A 59 9.21 -18.83 13.07
N GLU A 60 7.98 -18.81 13.62
CA GLU A 60 7.35 -17.91 14.63
C GLU A 60 8.27 -17.19 15.65
N ARG A 61 9.40 -17.79 16.02
CA ARG A 61 10.47 -17.23 16.87
C ARG A 61 11.26 -16.08 16.21
N HIS A 62 11.17 -15.89 14.90
CA HIS A 62 11.87 -14.86 14.13
C HIS A 62 10.94 -13.86 13.44
N SER A 63 9.64 -13.93 13.73
CA SER A 63 8.58 -13.09 13.15
C SER A 63 8.82 -11.58 13.27
N ILE A 64 9.64 -11.14 14.23
CA ILE A 64 9.98 -9.73 14.44
C ILE A 64 11.07 -9.25 13.46
N ASN A 65 11.95 -10.12 12.96
CA ASN A 65 13.13 -9.75 12.17
C ASN A 65 13.39 -10.72 11.00
N LEU A 66 12.45 -10.81 10.04
CA LEU A 66 12.70 -11.53 8.79
C LEU A 66 13.75 -10.78 7.94
N PRO A 67 14.66 -11.47 7.24
CA PRO A 67 15.51 -10.84 6.25
C PRO A 67 14.66 -10.13 5.19
N LYS A 68 15.15 -8.97 4.73
CA LYS A 68 14.40 -8.06 3.85
C LYS A 68 13.88 -8.75 2.58
N ASP A 69 14.71 -9.56 1.95
CA ASP A 69 14.38 -10.25 0.72
C ASP A 69 13.28 -11.30 0.92
N ILE A 70 13.24 -11.96 2.08
CA ILE A 70 12.15 -12.84 2.51
C ILE A 70 10.87 -12.05 2.73
N ALA A 71 10.92 -10.96 3.50
CA ALA A 71 9.76 -10.12 3.76
C ALA A 71 9.19 -9.52 2.47
N ASP A 72 10.06 -9.08 1.55
CA ASP A 72 9.68 -8.57 0.24
C ASP A 72 9.09 -9.69 -0.64
N PHE A 73 9.59 -10.93 -0.56
CA PHE A 73 8.99 -12.08 -1.24
C PHE A 73 7.58 -12.38 -0.72
N ILE A 74 7.40 -12.47 0.60
CA ILE A 74 6.08 -12.69 1.23
C ILE A 74 5.11 -11.58 0.80
N ARG A 75 5.55 -10.31 0.81
CA ARG A 75 4.75 -9.18 0.32
C ARG A 75 4.35 -9.31 -1.13
N GLN A 76 5.14 -9.96 -1.98
CA GLN A 76 4.74 -10.15 -3.38
C GLN A 76 3.68 -11.24 -3.52
N ILE A 77 3.72 -12.30 -2.71
CA ILE A 77 2.81 -13.45 -2.83
C ILE A 77 1.58 -13.38 -1.91
N HIS A 78 1.56 -12.45 -0.94
CA HIS A 78 0.47 -12.34 0.04
C HIS A 78 -0.95 -12.24 -0.54
N PRO A 79 -1.20 -11.72 -1.77
CA PRO A 79 -2.56 -11.70 -2.32
C PRO A 79 -3.11 -13.12 -2.56
N TRP A 80 -2.26 -14.05 -3.03
CA TRP A 80 -2.64 -15.45 -3.23
C TRP A 80 -2.74 -16.21 -1.91
N VAL A 81 -1.85 -15.90 -0.95
CA VAL A 81 -1.95 -16.42 0.43
C VAL A 81 -3.28 -16.03 1.05
N SER A 82 -3.65 -14.74 0.99
CA SER A 82 -4.90 -14.20 1.54
C SER A 82 -6.12 -14.87 0.91
N ALA A 83 -6.12 -15.01 -0.41
CA ALA A 83 -7.21 -15.67 -1.14
C ALA A 83 -7.37 -17.15 -0.75
N ARG A 84 -6.26 -17.89 -0.68
CA ARG A 84 -6.27 -19.29 -0.23
C ARG A 84 -6.73 -19.42 1.21
N TYR A 85 -6.31 -18.52 2.08
CA TYR A 85 -6.76 -18.51 3.47
C TYR A 85 -8.28 -18.31 3.56
N ILE A 86 -8.82 -17.27 2.93
CA ILE A 86 -10.27 -17.00 2.90
C ILE A 86 -11.04 -18.20 2.34
N ALA A 87 -10.55 -18.80 1.25
CA ALA A 87 -11.19 -19.93 0.61
C ALA A 87 -11.05 -21.25 1.38
N SER A 88 -10.11 -21.41 2.32
CA SER A 88 -9.86 -22.69 3.03
C SER A 88 -10.18 -22.65 4.52
N ASP A 89 -10.27 -21.47 5.11
CA ASP A 89 -10.46 -21.30 6.55
C ASP A 89 -11.88 -21.70 6.98
N ARG A 90 -11.95 -22.49 8.06
CA ARG A 90 -13.22 -23.00 8.61
C ARG A 90 -13.98 -21.92 9.38
N GLY A 91 -13.28 -20.95 9.96
CA GLY A 91 -13.87 -19.82 10.66
C GLY A 91 -14.70 -18.95 9.73
N PHE A 92 -14.15 -18.56 8.58
CA PHE A 92 -14.90 -17.81 7.56
C PHE A 92 -16.13 -18.57 7.06
N ARG A 93 -16.00 -19.88 6.81
CA ARG A 93 -17.15 -20.73 6.43
C ARG A 93 -18.24 -20.74 7.50
N ARG A 94 -17.86 -20.87 8.78
CA ARG A 94 -18.80 -20.90 9.90
C ARG A 94 -19.52 -19.57 10.05
N VAL A 95 -18.78 -18.45 10.06
CA VAL A 95 -19.38 -17.11 10.16
C VAL A 95 -20.35 -16.88 9.00
N LEU A 96 -19.96 -17.22 7.77
CA LEU A 96 -20.85 -17.08 6.62
C LEU A 96 -22.09 -17.97 6.73
N ALA A 97 -21.96 -19.18 7.26
CA ALA A 97 -23.09 -20.07 7.50
C ALA A 97 -24.10 -19.49 8.51
N GLU A 98 -23.59 -18.90 9.60
CA GLU A 98 -24.37 -18.23 10.63
C GLU A 98 -25.11 -17.00 10.06
N GLU A 99 -24.39 -16.12 9.34
CA GLU A 99 -24.95 -14.91 8.72
C GLU A 99 -26.01 -15.22 7.65
N MET A 100 -25.82 -16.29 6.88
CA MET A 100 -26.77 -16.69 5.84
C MET A 100 -27.95 -17.52 6.38
N GLY A 101 -27.94 -17.90 7.66
CA GLY A 101 -29.00 -18.69 8.28
C GLY A 101 -29.24 -20.05 7.60
N CYS A 102 -28.19 -20.66 7.04
CA CYS A 102 -28.32 -21.81 6.15
C CYS A 102 -27.71 -23.11 6.69
N PRO A 103 -28.34 -24.28 6.43
CA PRO A 103 -27.76 -25.59 6.73
C PRO A 103 -26.44 -25.85 5.99
N GLU A 104 -25.63 -26.78 6.51
CA GLU A 104 -24.32 -27.12 5.92
C GLU A 104 -24.39 -27.78 4.53
N ALA A 105 -25.55 -28.29 4.10
CA ALA A 105 -25.72 -29.06 2.87
C ALA A 105 -26.79 -28.48 1.92
N GLY A 106 -26.70 -28.86 0.64
CA GLY A 106 -27.67 -28.48 -0.42
C GLY A 106 -27.31 -27.17 -1.12
N ARG A 107 -28.28 -26.58 -1.84
CA ARG A 107 -28.06 -25.37 -2.67
C ARG A 107 -27.47 -24.17 -1.90
N CYS A 108 -27.69 -24.09 -0.59
CA CYS A 108 -27.08 -23.02 0.21
C CYS A 108 -25.58 -23.26 0.49
N ALA A 109 -25.11 -24.51 0.46
CA ALA A 109 -23.68 -24.82 0.48
C ALA A 109 -22.97 -24.32 -0.79
N ASP A 110 -23.58 -24.55 -1.96
CA ASP A 110 -23.03 -24.09 -3.24
C ASP A 110 -22.96 -22.56 -3.31
N LEU A 111 -24.00 -21.87 -2.81
CA LEU A 111 -24.02 -20.41 -2.75
C LEU A 111 -22.92 -19.86 -1.82
N ARG A 112 -22.75 -20.45 -0.63
CA ARG A 112 -21.69 -20.07 0.31
C ARG A 112 -20.31 -20.24 -0.29
N GLU A 113 -20.06 -21.37 -0.95
CA GLU A 113 -18.77 -21.63 -1.58
C GLU A 113 -18.54 -20.66 -2.74
N SER A 114 -19.54 -20.41 -3.59
CA SER A 114 -19.46 -19.40 -4.66
C SER A 114 -19.15 -18.00 -4.10
N PHE A 115 -19.77 -17.61 -2.99
CA PHE A 115 -19.49 -16.35 -2.32
C PHE A 115 -18.06 -16.29 -1.78
N LEU A 116 -17.59 -17.33 -1.08
CA LEU A 116 -16.22 -17.38 -0.54
C LEU A 116 -15.16 -17.34 -1.64
N GLN A 117 -15.37 -18.06 -2.74
CA GLN A 117 -14.47 -18.02 -3.89
C GLN A 117 -14.47 -16.62 -4.54
N THR A 118 -15.62 -15.97 -4.59
CA THR A 118 -15.75 -14.59 -5.09
C THR A 118 -15.03 -13.59 -4.18
N LEU A 119 -15.17 -13.73 -2.85
CA LEU A 119 -14.48 -12.92 -1.86
C LEU A 119 -12.96 -13.13 -1.91
N ALA A 120 -12.51 -14.38 -1.99
CA ALA A 120 -11.10 -14.73 -2.15
C ALA A 120 -10.51 -14.11 -3.42
N ARG A 121 -11.24 -14.18 -4.54
CA ARG A 121 -10.84 -13.54 -5.81
C ARG A 121 -10.82 -12.02 -5.68
N LEU A 122 -11.80 -11.42 -5.01
CA LEU A 122 -11.84 -9.97 -4.75
C LEU A 122 -10.62 -9.52 -3.95
N VAL A 123 -10.27 -10.21 -2.87
CA VAL A 123 -9.09 -9.90 -2.05
C VAL A 123 -7.79 -10.10 -2.84
N LYS A 124 -7.66 -11.18 -3.63
CA LYS A 124 -6.51 -11.38 -4.51
C LYS A 124 -6.33 -10.22 -5.49
N LEU A 125 -7.42 -9.82 -6.15
CA LEU A 125 -7.39 -8.72 -7.12
C LEU A 125 -7.08 -7.40 -6.43
N HIS A 126 -7.72 -7.10 -5.31
CA HIS A 126 -7.46 -5.92 -4.51
C HIS A 126 -5.98 -5.80 -4.12
N SER A 127 -5.40 -6.82 -3.50
CA SER A 127 -4.06 -6.73 -2.89
C SER A 127 -2.90 -6.96 -3.86
N SER A 128 -3.16 -7.34 -5.11
CA SER A 128 -2.13 -7.61 -6.11
C SER A 128 -1.86 -6.41 -7.03
N LYS A 129 -0.79 -6.50 -7.82
CA LYS A 129 -0.48 -5.53 -8.89
C LYS A 129 -1.09 -5.91 -10.25
N ILE A 130 -2.07 -6.82 -10.25
CA ILE A 130 -2.74 -7.29 -11.48
C ILE A 130 -3.48 -6.12 -12.14
N ASP A 131 -3.42 -6.05 -13.47
CA ASP A 131 -4.19 -5.08 -14.24
C ASP A 131 -5.68 -5.46 -14.24
N LEU A 132 -6.49 -4.73 -13.48
CA LEU A 132 -7.93 -4.98 -13.35
C LEU A 132 -8.69 -4.82 -14.67
N LYS A 133 -8.15 -4.07 -15.65
CA LYS A 133 -8.79 -3.85 -16.96
C LYS A 133 -8.84 -5.13 -17.80
N THR A 134 -7.92 -6.06 -17.55
CA THR A 134 -7.82 -7.35 -18.25
C THR A 134 -8.62 -8.46 -17.59
N GLN A 135 -9.18 -8.21 -16.40
CA GLN A 135 -9.86 -9.23 -15.62
C GLN A 135 -11.33 -9.35 -16.01
N GLN A 136 -11.90 -10.54 -15.74
CA GLN A 136 -13.33 -10.78 -15.88
C GLN A 136 -14.12 -9.75 -15.07
N ARG A 137 -14.99 -9.00 -15.74
CA ARG A 137 -15.73 -7.90 -15.11
C ARG A 137 -16.82 -8.41 -14.18
N GLU A 138 -17.57 -9.43 -14.58
CA GLU A 138 -18.72 -9.93 -13.85
C GLU A 138 -18.59 -11.42 -13.53
N VAL A 139 -18.94 -11.79 -12.30
CA VAL A 139 -19.09 -13.18 -11.83
C VAL A 139 -20.52 -13.36 -11.33
N ASP A 140 -21.15 -14.49 -11.67
CA ASP A 140 -22.45 -14.86 -11.10
C ASP A 140 -22.26 -15.58 -9.76
N VAL A 141 -22.93 -15.07 -8.73
CA VAL A 141 -22.97 -15.67 -7.40
C VAL A 141 -24.43 -15.88 -7.04
N GLY A 142 -24.96 -17.07 -7.33
CA GLY A 142 -26.34 -17.40 -7.01
C GLY A 142 -27.38 -16.54 -7.73
N GLY A 143 -27.12 -16.17 -8.99
CA GLY A 143 -27.99 -15.28 -9.77
C GLY A 143 -27.73 -13.79 -9.56
N TYR A 144 -26.82 -13.41 -8.66
CA TYR A 144 -26.35 -12.03 -8.51
C TYR A 144 -25.12 -11.80 -9.38
N ARG A 145 -25.16 -10.78 -10.22
CA ARG A 145 -24.00 -10.33 -10.99
C ARG A 145 -23.12 -9.44 -10.13
N VAL A 146 -21.90 -9.90 -9.88
CA VAL A 146 -20.90 -9.18 -9.06
C VAL A 146 -19.82 -8.62 -9.97
N GLU A 147 -19.69 -7.29 -10.01
CA GLU A 147 -18.65 -6.59 -10.77
C GLU A 147 -17.28 -6.63 -10.04
N LEU A 148 -16.56 -7.75 -10.09
CA LEU A 148 -15.32 -7.97 -9.31
C LEU A 148 -14.23 -6.93 -9.58
N ALA A 149 -13.96 -6.61 -10.84
CA ALA A 149 -12.91 -5.64 -11.19
C ALA A 149 -13.20 -4.24 -10.62
N LYS A 150 -14.48 -3.83 -10.66
CA LYS A 150 -14.95 -2.56 -10.08
C LYS A 150 -14.81 -2.55 -8.57
N LEU A 151 -15.27 -3.61 -7.89
CA LEU A 151 -15.13 -3.72 -6.43
C LEU A 151 -13.66 -3.73 -6.00
N ALA A 152 -12.79 -4.45 -6.71
CA ALA A 152 -11.36 -4.47 -6.45
C ALA A 152 -10.73 -3.07 -6.62
N ALA A 153 -11.13 -2.33 -7.65
CA ALA A 153 -10.64 -0.97 -7.88
C ALA A 153 -11.08 0.01 -6.77
N VAL A 154 -12.32 -0.11 -6.30
CA VAL A 154 -12.83 0.65 -5.16
C VAL A 154 -12.03 0.33 -3.89
N LEU A 155 -11.75 -0.95 -3.63
CA LEU A 155 -10.97 -1.35 -2.47
C LEU A 155 -9.51 -0.84 -2.56
N ARG A 156 -8.88 -0.91 -3.75
CA ARG A 156 -7.51 -0.39 -3.96
C ARG A 156 -7.46 1.10 -3.71
N PHE A 157 -8.43 1.85 -4.23
CA PHE A 157 -8.53 3.27 -3.97
C PHE A 157 -8.80 3.58 -2.50
N ALA A 158 -9.65 2.80 -1.83
CA ALA A 158 -9.88 2.97 -0.39
C ALA A 158 -8.61 2.69 0.43
N ASP A 159 -7.80 1.69 0.06
CA ASP A 159 -6.52 1.41 0.70
C ASP A 159 -5.46 2.49 0.42
N SER A 160 -5.42 3.02 -0.80
CA SER A 160 -4.50 4.12 -1.15
C SER A 160 -4.85 5.44 -0.45
N LEU A 161 -6.11 5.64 -0.06
CA LEU A 161 -6.53 6.76 0.79
C LEU A 161 -6.19 6.58 2.27
N ASP A 162 -5.69 5.40 2.69
CA ASP A 162 -5.25 5.15 4.06
C ASP A 162 -3.82 5.65 4.31
N ILE A 163 -3.63 6.95 4.06
CA ILE A 163 -2.37 7.69 4.08
C ILE A 163 -2.26 8.64 5.28
N SER A 164 -3.06 8.44 6.34
CA SER A 164 -2.98 9.31 7.52
C SER A 164 -1.95 8.83 8.56
N ARG A 165 -1.42 9.78 9.35
CA ARG A 165 -0.48 9.50 10.45
C ARG A 165 -1.00 8.54 11.51
N ARG A 166 -2.33 8.45 11.71
CA ARG A 166 -2.95 7.53 12.68
C ARG A 166 -2.56 6.07 12.41
N ARG A 167 -2.34 5.70 11.15
CA ARG A 167 -1.87 4.37 10.75
C ARG A 167 -0.36 4.19 10.88
N ALA A 168 0.42 5.27 10.88
CA ALA A 168 1.87 5.24 11.03
C ALA A 168 2.33 5.19 12.51
N LYS A 169 1.43 5.40 13.48
CA LYS A 169 1.76 5.47 14.91
C LYS A 169 2.48 4.22 15.45
N HIS A 170 2.18 3.04 14.91
CA HIS A 170 2.79 1.77 15.33
C HIS A 170 4.07 1.40 14.56
N ALA A 171 4.41 2.12 13.50
CA ALA A 171 5.61 1.83 12.69
C ALA A 171 6.88 2.51 13.24
N PHE A 172 6.76 3.32 14.29
CA PHE A 172 7.77 4.31 14.68
C PHE A 172 9.04 3.70 15.32
N ASP A 173 8.91 2.60 16.07
CA ASP A 173 10.07 1.88 16.64
C ASP A 173 11.01 1.32 15.55
N LEU A 174 10.51 1.18 14.30
CA LEU A 174 11.26 0.68 13.16
C LEU A 174 11.93 1.79 12.33
N TRP A 175 11.62 3.08 12.57
CA TRP A 175 12.07 4.18 11.71
C TRP A 175 13.57 4.41 11.71
N LYS A 176 14.25 4.15 12.84
CA LYS A 176 15.70 4.23 12.93
C LYS A 176 16.38 3.27 11.94
N GLY A 177 15.88 2.04 11.83
CA GLY A 177 16.34 1.06 10.82
C GLY A 177 15.90 1.40 9.40
N ILE A 178 14.73 2.01 9.19
CA ILE A 178 14.26 2.41 7.86
C ILE A 178 15.13 3.53 7.26
N VAL A 179 15.55 4.50 8.07
CA VAL A 179 16.44 5.60 7.64
C VAL A 179 17.82 5.07 7.26
N GLU A 180 18.32 4.09 8.00
CA GLU A 180 19.64 3.46 7.78
C GLU A 180 19.61 2.50 6.57
N ASP A 181 18.55 1.68 6.40
CA ASP A 181 18.51 0.60 5.39
C ASP A 181 17.75 0.93 4.09
N LYS A 182 16.80 1.87 4.12
CA LYS A 182 15.92 2.22 2.98
C LYS A 182 15.62 3.72 2.92
N PRO A 183 16.59 4.57 2.54
CA PRO A 183 16.37 6.01 2.49
C PRO A 183 15.22 6.44 1.56
N SER A 184 14.94 5.67 0.50
CA SER A 184 13.80 5.90 -0.42
C SER A 184 12.42 5.65 0.19
N GLN A 185 12.34 4.97 1.34
CA GLN A 185 11.09 4.80 2.10
C GLN A 185 10.85 5.97 3.05
N LEU A 186 11.87 6.77 3.36
CA LEU A 186 11.75 7.90 4.28
C LEU A 186 10.68 8.90 3.80
N LYS A 187 10.62 9.19 2.51
CA LYS A 187 9.60 10.09 1.94
C LYS A 187 8.17 9.60 2.17
N HIS A 188 7.93 8.30 2.05
CA HIS A 188 6.63 7.72 2.31
C HIS A 188 6.22 7.93 3.77
N TRP A 189 7.12 7.66 4.70
CA TRP A 189 6.83 7.81 6.11
C TRP A 189 6.62 9.27 6.53
N ILE A 190 7.49 10.17 6.08
CA ILE A 190 7.43 11.60 6.41
C ILE A 190 6.17 12.26 5.85
N PHE A 191 5.84 12.02 4.58
CA PHE A 191 4.66 12.66 3.98
C PHE A 191 3.35 12.04 4.47
N LYS A 192 3.31 10.73 4.74
CA LYS A 192 2.19 10.09 5.45
C LYS A 192 1.99 10.67 6.86
N TRP A 193 3.09 10.93 7.59
CA TRP A 193 3.04 11.60 8.89
C TRP A 193 2.58 13.05 8.82
N SER A 194 2.83 13.69 7.68
CA SER A 194 2.39 15.06 7.41
C SER A 194 0.88 15.16 7.20
N ILE A 195 0.14 14.04 7.15
CA ILE A 195 -1.31 14.00 6.98
C ILE A 195 -1.98 13.70 8.33
N SER A 196 -2.73 14.67 8.87
CA SER A 196 -3.46 14.49 10.13
C SER A 196 -4.73 13.65 9.95
N ARG A 197 -5.42 13.82 8.80
CA ARG A 197 -6.75 13.26 8.53
C ARG A 197 -7.02 13.18 7.04
N VAL A 198 -7.81 12.16 6.66
CA VAL A 198 -8.41 12.04 5.33
C VAL A 198 -9.93 11.94 5.51
N ASP A 199 -10.68 12.83 4.87
CA ASP A 199 -12.14 12.86 4.83
C ASP A 199 -12.62 12.49 3.43
N VAL A 200 -13.52 11.51 3.34
CA VAL A 200 -14.15 11.13 2.06
C VAL A 200 -15.65 11.33 2.21
N LEU A 201 -16.18 12.18 1.35
CA LEU A 201 -17.59 12.52 1.22
C LEU A 201 -18.05 12.19 -0.21
N PRO A 202 -19.37 12.11 -0.48
CA PRO A 202 -19.86 11.92 -1.84
C PRO A 202 -19.23 12.94 -2.82
N GLY A 203 -18.49 12.43 -3.82
CA GLY A 203 -17.82 13.24 -4.84
C GLY A 203 -16.60 14.04 -4.38
N ARG A 204 -16.15 13.87 -3.13
CA ARG A 204 -15.09 14.71 -2.55
C ARG A 204 -14.14 13.93 -1.64
N VAL A 205 -12.84 14.17 -1.83
CA VAL A 205 -11.77 13.73 -0.91
C VAL A 205 -11.04 14.95 -0.37
N SER A 206 -10.79 15.00 0.93
CA SER A 206 -10.03 16.08 1.57
C SER A 206 -8.93 15.51 2.44
N VAL A 207 -7.69 15.95 2.19
CA VAL A 207 -6.49 15.53 2.92
C VAL A 207 -6.00 16.70 3.75
N GLU A 208 -5.95 16.54 5.06
CA GLU A 208 -5.54 17.59 5.99
C GLU A 208 -4.06 17.44 6.36
N VAL A 209 -3.30 18.51 6.15
CA VAL A 209 -1.87 18.57 6.46
C VAL A 209 -1.66 19.03 7.89
N THR A 210 -0.71 18.41 8.60
CA THR A 210 -0.37 18.78 9.99
C THR A 210 0.19 20.21 10.07
N PRO A 211 -0.04 20.91 11.20
CA PRO A 211 0.61 22.20 11.44
C PRO A 211 2.13 22.16 11.30
N SER A 212 2.71 23.29 10.92
CA SER A 212 4.16 23.48 10.75
C SER A 212 4.63 24.64 11.62
N GLU A 213 5.90 24.58 12.03
CA GLU A 213 6.54 25.62 12.86
C GLU A 213 6.99 26.82 12.03
N GLY A 214 7.08 26.66 10.71
CA GLY A 214 7.41 27.75 9.81
C GLY A 214 7.00 27.50 8.35
N PRO A 215 7.00 28.56 7.52
CA PRO A 215 6.46 28.52 6.16
C PRO A 215 7.23 27.57 5.23
N VAL A 216 8.54 27.39 5.44
CA VAL A 216 9.35 26.47 4.62
C VAL A 216 8.97 25.01 4.88
N GLU A 217 8.72 24.65 6.14
CA GLU A 217 8.27 23.31 6.51
C GLU A 217 6.87 23.04 5.96
N GLU A 218 5.96 24.02 6.07
CA GLU A 218 4.60 23.92 5.54
C GLU A 218 4.61 23.66 4.04
N ILE A 219 5.37 24.46 3.27
CA ILE A 219 5.52 24.27 1.82
C ILE A 219 6.07 22.88 1.51
N ALA A 220 7.09 22.42 2.23
CA ALA A 220 7.69 21.11 2.01
C ALA A 220 6.69 19.97 2.27
N LYS A 221 5.91 20.03 3.36
CA LYS A 221 4.86 19.06 3.66
C LYS A 221 3.79 19.05 2.58
N VAL A 222 3.30 20.23 2.19
CA VAL A 222 2.23 20.37 1.18
C VAL A 222 2.69 19.81 -0.17
N ILE A 223 3.89 20.15 -0.62
CA ILE A 223 4.46 19.61 -1.88
C ILE A 223 4.62 18.09 -1.78
N GLY A 224 5.16 17.58 -0.68
CA GLY A 224 5.31 16.15 -0.47
C GLY A 224 3.98 15.40 -0.48
N VAL A 225 2.98 15.89 0.25
CA VAL A 225 1.63 15.31 0.26
C VAL A 225 0.97 15.38 -1.12
N ALA A 226 1.08 16.52 -1.81
CA ALA A 226 0.47 16.68 -3.12
C ALA A 226 1.14 15.78 -4.18
N VAL A 227 2.47 15.84 -4.30
CA VAL A 227 3.18 15.19 -5.40
C VAL A 227 3.44 13.72 -5.11
N PHE A 228 3.85 13.37 -3.88
CA PHE A 228 4.15 11.99 -3.52
C PHE A 228 2.88 11.22 -3.11
N GLU A 229 2.18 11.64 -2.06
CA GLU A 229 1.05 10.85 -1.57
C GLU A 229 -0.14 10.88 -2.54
N LEU A 230 -0.57 12.05 -3.00
CA LEU A 230 -1.67 12.14 -3.96
C LEU A 230 -1.23 11.78 -5.39
N GLY A 231 -0.19 12.43 -5.90
CA GLY A 231 0.27 12.28 -7.29
C GLY A 231 0.88 10.92 -7.62
N HIS A 232 1.53 10.24 -6.66
CA HIS A 232 2.10 8.91 -6.91
C HIS A 232 1.27 7.77 -6.31
N ASN A 233 1.01 7.82 -5.00
CA ASN A 233 0.44 6.68 -4.29
C ASN A 233 -1.07 6.55 -4.56
N VAL A 234 -1.82 7.66 -4.58
CA VAL A 234 -3.27 7.64 -4.78
C VAL A 234 -3.66 7.64 -6.26
N ALA A 235 -2.97 8.41 -7.09
CA ALA A 235 -3.40 8.71 -8.47
C ALA A 235 -3.69 7.48 -9.33
N LYS A 236 -2.81 6.48 -9.29
CA LYS A 236 -2.97 5.26 -10.10
C LYS A 236 -4.25 4.48 -9.74
N ASP A 237 -4.51 4.32 -8.45
CA ASP A 237 -5.68 3.57 -7.98
C ASP A 237 -6.95 4.41 -8.12
N TYR A 238 -6.87 5.74 -7.94
CA TYR A 238 -7.95 6.66 -8.26
C TYR A 238 -8.37 6.57 -9.74
N ARG A 239 -7.41 6.66 -10.68
CA ARG A 239 -7.69 6.54 -12.13
C ARG A 239 -8.39 5.22 -12.45
N THR A 240 -7.83 4.12 -11.94
CA THR A 240 -8.39 2.77 -12.16
C THR A 240 -9.83 2.67 -11.61
N CYS A 241 -10.06 3.21 -10.42
CA CYS A 241 -11.39 3.28 -9.80
C CYS A 241 -12.35 4.17 -10.60
N SER A 242 -11.91 5.35 -11.02
CA SER A 242 -12.72 6.30 -11.79
C SER A 242 -13.20 5.69 -13.10
N GLU A 243 -12.30 5.02 -13.83
CA GLU A 243 -12.64 4.36 -15.09
C GLU A 243 -13.61 3.19 -14.90
N LEU A 244 -13.37 2.31 -13.92
CA LEU A 244 -14.16 1.09 -13.73
C LEU A 244 -15.48 1.33 -12.98
N ALA A 245 -15.47 2.21 -11.97
CA ALA A 245 -16.65 2.56 -11.18
C ALA A 245 -17.43 3.76 -11.74
N ARG A 246 -16.89 4.43 -12.78
CA ARG A 246 -17.49 5.64 -13.39
C ARG A 246 -17.80 6.72 -12.35
N THR A 247 -16.88 6.91 -11.41
CA THR A 247 -17.03 7.84 -10.28
C THR A 247 -15.81 8.73 -10.18
N THR A 248 -16.02 10.05 -10.17
CA THR A 248 -14.96 11.05 -10.02
C THR A 248 -15.02 11.69 -8.63
N PHE A 249 -13.85 12.06 -8.12
CA PHE A 249 -13.74 12.80 -6.85
C PHE A 249 -12.98 14.10 -7.08
N GLN A 250 -13.48 15.20 -6.53
CA GLN A 250 -12.67 16.40 -6.38
C GLN A 250 -11.79 16.26 -5.14
N PHE A 251 -10.49 16.44 -5.32
CA PHE A 251 -9.52 16.39 -4.23
C PHE A 251 -9.25 17.79 -3.69
N TYR A 252 -9.05 17.86 -2.38
CA TYR A 252 -8.69 19.07 -1.67
C TYR A 252 -7.53 18.78 -0.71
N ILE A 253 -6.57 19.69 -0.65
CA ILE A 253 -5.59 19.76 0.43
C ILE A 253 -6.05 20.84 1.41
N ARG A 254 -6.30 20.44 2.66
CA ARG A 254 -6.65 21.34 3.75
C ARG A 254 -5.38 21.72 4.51
N LEU A 255 -5.04 22.99 4.45
CA LEU A 255 -3.90 23.58 5.14
C LEU A 255 -4.26 23.89 6.62
N PRO A 256 -3.25 24.00 7.50
CA PRO A 256 -3.44 24.55 8.84
C PRO A 256 -4.15 25.91 8.76
N GLY A 257 -5.20 26.10 9.58
CA GLY A 257 -6.04 27.32 9.51
C GLY A 257 -7.26 27.22 8.59
N ALA A 258 -7.67 25.99 8.20
CA ALA A 258 -8.91 25.69 7.48
C ALA A 258 -9.03 26.24 6.05
N ARG A 259 -7.91 26.65 5.43
CA ARG A 259 -7.87 26.94 4.01
C ARG A 259 -7.84 25.63 3.22
N GLU A 260 -8.71 25.51 2.23
CA GLU A 260 -8.74 24.37 1.33
C GLU A 260 -8.32 24.78 -0.07
N VAL A 261 -7.47 23.97 -0.69
CA VAL A 261 -6.99 24.15 -2.06
C VAL A 261 -7.46 22.95 -2.86
N ALA A 262 -8.25 23.19 -3.90
CA ALA A 262 -8.62 22.15 -4.85
C ALA A 262 -7.37 21.73 -5.63
N VAL A 263 -7.21 20.43 -5.82
CA VAL A 263 -6.09 19.87 -6.59
C VAL A 263 -6.61 18.86 -7.62
N ASP A 264 -5.94 18.79 -8.76
CA ASP A 264 -6.15 17.77 -9.76
C ASP A 264 -5.11 16.65 -9.57
N VAL A 265 -5.59 15.45 -9.25
CA VAL A 265 -4.71 14.31 -8.97
C VAL A 265 -3.99 13.82 -10.23
N GLU A 266 -4.59 13.97 -11.42
CA GLU A 266 -3.95 13.60 -12.67
C GLU A 266 -2.81 14.57 -13.02
N GLU A 267 -3.01 15.87 -12.79
CA GLU A 267 -1.95 16.87 -12.93
C GLU A 267 -0.80 16.60 -11.94
N LEU A 268 -1.13 16.24 -10.70
CA LEU A 268 -0.14 15.89 -9.68
C LEU A 268 0.68 14.62 -10.04
N GLU A 269 0.07 13.64 -10.71
CA GLU A 269 0.79 12.47 -11.22
C GLU A 269 1.80 12.85 -12.30
N CYS A 270 1.42 13.74 -13.22
CA CYS A 270 2.36 14.30 -14.21
C CYS A 270 3.50 15.06 -13.50
N CYS A 271 3.19 15.88 -12.49
CA CYS A 271 4.21 16.55 -11.69
C CYS A 271 5.16 15.56 -10.99
N TYR A 272 4.63 14.45 -10.46
CA TYR A 272 5.46 13.42 -9.84
C TYR A 272 6.43 12.79 -10.86
N GLU A 273 5.94 12.45 -12.06
CA GLU A 273 6.82 11.91 -13.11
C GLU A 273 7.94 12.89 -13.47
N ASP A 274 7.64 14.19 -13.56
CA ASP A 274 8.62 15.22 -13.83
C ASP A 274 9.63 15.37 -12.69
N VAL A 275 9.17 15.40 -11.44
CA VAL A 275 10.03 15.50 -10.24
C VAL A 275 10.90 14.26 -10.04
N ALA A 276 10.37 13.07 -10.35
CA ALA A 276 11.10 11.81 -10.27
C ALA A 276 12.12 11.64 -11.42
N ARG A 277 11.84 12.20 -12.62
CA ARG A 277 12.72 12.10 -13.79
C ARG A 277 13.73 13.25 -13.93
N ARG A 278 13.41 14.44 -13.45
CA ARG A 278 14.25 15.64 -13.59
C ARG A 278 14.78 16.08 -12.24
N PHE A 279 16.10 16.00 -12.10
CA PHE A 279 16.82 17.00 -11.32
C PHE A 279 17.05 18.19 -12.24
N PRO A 280 16.39 19.35 -12.06
CA PRO A 280 16.82 20.53 -12.78
C PRO A 280 18.21 20.89 -12.26
N ALA A 281 19.23 20.76 -13.11
CA ALA A 281 20.57 21.28 -12.85
C ALA A 281 20.56 22.81 -12.61
N SER A 282 19.45 23.47 -12.94
CA SER A 282 19.19 24.91 -12.78
C SER A 282 18.29 25.25 -11.59
N THR A 283 18.28 24.45 -10.53
CA THR A 283 17.54 24.83 -9.32
C THR A 283 18.29 26.00 -8.64
N SER A 284 17.56 27.06 -8.26
CA SER A 284 18.04 28.24 -7.53
C SER A 284 19.20 27.92 -6.56
N ASP A 285 20.24 28.76 -6.51
CA ASP A 285 21.44 28.59 -5.67
C ASP A 285 21.15 28.26 -4.21
N THR A 286 19.99 28.67 -3.70
CA THR A 286 19.53 28.34 -2.34
C THR A 286 19.06 26.89 -2.22
N LEU A 287 18.25 26.42 -3.18
CA LEU A 287 17.79 25.03 -3.25
C LEU A 287 18.96 24.10 -3.58
N SER A 288 19.85 24.49 -4.49
CA SER A 288 21.05 23.71 -4.82
C SER A 288 21.99 23.54 -3.63
N ARG A 289 22.23 24.60 -2.82
CA ARG A 289 22.99 24.50 -1.57
C ARG A 289 22.29 23.63 -0.51
N MET A 290 20.99 23.82 -0.30
CA MET A 290 20.21 22.96 0.60
C MET A 290 20.28 21.49 0.17
N LEU A 291 20.11 21.20 -1.12
CA LEU A 291 20.16 19.85 -1.68
C LEU A 291 21.58 19.25 -1.57
N GLU A 292 22.64 20.05 -1.72
CA GLU A 292 24.03 19.60 -1.58
C GLU A 292 24.40 19.26 -0.13
N GLU A 293 23.92 20.04 0.85
CA GLU A 293 24.02 19.73 2.28
C GLU A 293 23.21 18.48 2.66
N LEU A 294 22.02 18.31 2.06
CA LEU A 294 21.17 17.15 2.29
C LEU A 294 21.75 15.86 1.68
N ARG A 295 22.51 15.96 0.58
CA ARG A 295 23.18 14.84 -0.10
C ARG A 295 24.38 14.27 0.66
N ARG A 296 25.01 15.02 1.57
CA ARG A 296 26.25 14.58 2.27
C ARG A 296 26.15 13.19 2.94
N PRO A 297 25.04 12.82 3.61
CA PRO A 297 24.92 11.51 4.27
C PRO A 297 24.60 10.35 3.32
N PHE A 298 23.99 10.62 2.16
CA PHE A 298 23.63 9.59 1.18
C PHE A 298 24.83 9.06 0.37
N ARG A 299 26.00 9.70 0.52
CA ARG A 299 27.23 9.33 -0.20
C ARG A 299 27.90 8.05 0.34
N LEU A 300 27.46 7.50 1.47
CA LEU A 300 28.21 6.43 2.12
C LEU A 300 27.84 5.01 1.66
N GLU A 301 26.59 4.62 1.38
CA GLU A 301 26.28 3.18 1.18
C GLU A 301 25.17 2.80 0.17
N SER A 302 24.58 3.76 -0.57
CA SER A 302 23.47 3.48 -1.51
C SER A 302 23.92 3.50 -2.98
N THR A 303 23.59 2.45 -3.75
CA THR A 303 23.74 2.40 -5.23
C THR A 303 22.65 3.17 -5.98
N GLN A 304 21.59 3.63 -5.29
CA GLN A 304 20.53 4.46 -5.86
C GLN A 304 20.77 5.94 -5.55
N GLN A 305 20.72 6.79 -6.58
CA GLN A 305 20.71 8.24 -6.40
C GLN A 305 19.35 8.67 -5.82
N PRO A 306 19.32 9.46 -4.73
CA PRO A 306 18.07 9.95 -4.14
C PRO A 306 17.40 10.99 -5.06
N ASP A 307 16.07 10.94 -5.16
CA ASP A 307 15.29 11.96 -5.88
C ASP A 307 15.02 13.22 -5.04
N LEU A 308 14.36 14.22 -5.61
CA LEU A 308 14.05 15.48 -4.91
C LEU A 308 13.17 15.26 -3.68
N LEU A 309 12.24 14.32 -3.74
CA LEU A 309 11.30 14.02 -2.66
C LEU A 309 12.01 13.27 -1.51
N ASP A 310 12.98 12.42 -1.83
CA ASP A 310 13.86 11.78 -0.84
C ASP A 310 14.67 12.82 -0.06
N LEU A 311 15.21 13.83 -0.76
CA LEU A 311 15.96 14.90 -0.12
C LEU A 311 15.06 15.81 0.71
N LEU A 312 13.87 16.15 0.21
CA LEU A 312 12.88 16.96 0.93
C LEU A 312 12.45 16.28 2.23
N ALA A 313 12.15 14.98 2.17
CA ALA A 313 11.81 14.18 3.34
C ALA A 313 12.97 14.10 4.35
N SER A 314 14.21 13.92 3.87
CA SER A 314 15.40 13.95 4.72
C SER A 314 15.59 15.30 5.42
N ALA A 315 15.28 16.41 4.74
CA ALA A 315 15.35 17.74 5.32
C ALA A 315 14.33 17.96 6.44
N LEU A 316 13.08 17.55 6.21
CA LEU A 316 12.02 17.59 7.21
C LEU A 316 12.38 16.75 8.44
N TYR A 317 12.87 15.54 8.21
CA TYR A 317 13.31 14.64 9.28
C TYR A 317 14.43 15.24 10.15
N ARG A 318 15.45 15.87 9.54
CA ARG A 318 16.57 16.48 10.29
C ARG A 318 16.16 17.73 11.05
N ARG A 319 15.24 18.54 10.53
CA ARG A 319 14.79 19.78 11.18
C ARG A 319 13.97 19.55 12.44
N LYS A 320 13.07 18.57 12.42
CA LYS A 320 12.27 18.16 13.60
C LYS A 320 13.10 17.44 14.67
N GLY A 321 14.31 16.98 14.34
CA GLY A 321 15.05 16.06 15.19
C GLY A 321 14.32 14.72 15.35
N LEU A 322 15.08 13.64 15.56
CA LEU A 322 14.50 12.36 15.96
C LEU A 322 13.69 12.49 17.26
N SER A 323 14.12 13.38 18.17
CA SER A 323 13.61 13.52 19.52
C SER A 323 12.24 14.18 19.61
N GLU A 324 11.95 15.27 18.88
CA GLU A 324 10.66 15.96 19.04
C GLU A 324 9.50 15.13 18.47
N ILE A 325 9.75 14.34 17.41
CA ILE A 325 8.76 13.38 16.89
C ILE A 325 8.53 12.24 17.90
N VAL A 326 9.54 11.84 18.67
CA VAL A 326 9.42 10.86 19.77
C VAL A 326 8.67 11.47 20.96
N ASP A 327 8.94 12.74 21.30
CA ASP A 327 8.39 13.42 22.49
C ASP A 327 6.90 13.82 22.32
N GLU A 328 6.45 14.15 21.11
CA GLU A 328 5.03 14.38 20.79
C GLU A 328 4.15 13.09 20.86
N LEU A 329 4.76 11.94 21.15
CA LEU A 329 4.12 10.63 21.20
C LEU A 329 3.96 10.04 22.62
N GLY A 330 4.51 10.73 23.64
CA GLY A 330 4.40 10.37 25.07
C GLY A 330 3.03 10.60 25.67
#